data_AF-A0A359H7S6-F1
#
_entry.id   AF-A0A359H7S6-F1
#
_cell.length_a   1.000
_cell.length_b   1.000
_cell.length_c   1.000
_cell.angle_alpha   90.00
_cell.angle_beta   90.00
_cell.angle_gamma   90.00
#
_symmetry.space_group_name_H-M   'P 1'
#
loop_
_entity.id
_entity.type
_entity.pdbx_description
1 polymer ?
#
loop_
_entity_poly.entity_id
_entity_poly.type
_entity_poly.pdbx_seq_one_letter_code
_entity_poly.pdbx_strand_id
1 'polypeptide(L)'
;MVREERITGLVLNWKAVGMANLHVDPLAVNSRYVIDSTGHDAQVTNIVVRKLKGKLNTQSGALEGEKSMWASRGEEAILANTIEVYPCLYVAGMAANAVVGGYRMGPVFGGMLLSGQKVAQLILNR
;
A
#
# COMPACT_ATOMS: atom_id res chain seq x y z
N MET A 1 -2.46 -12.32 4.52
CA MET A 1 -2.05 -13.72 4.65
C MET A 1 -0.69 -13.87 4.03
N VAL A 2 0.17 -14.72 4.61
CA VAL A 2 1.55 -14.90 4.17
C VAL A 2 1.89 -16.39 4.14
N ARG A 3 2.50 -16.84 3.05
CA ARG A 3 3.09 -18.17 2.87
C ARG A 3 4.40 -17.97 2.13
N GLU A 4 5.44 -18.72 2.47
CA GLU A 4 6.73 -18.68 1.74
C GLU A 4 7.26 -17.25 1.51
N GLU A 5 7.18 -16.40 2.54
CA GLU A 5 7.64 -14.99 2.49
C GLU A 5 6.98 -14.12 1.41
N ARG A 6 5.77 -14.46 0.96
CA ARG A 6 4.97 -13.66 0.03
C ARG A 6 3.54 -13.45 0.52
N ILE A 7 2.92 -12.36 0.09
CA ILE A 7 1.50 -12.13 0.32
C ILE A 7 0.66 -13.07 -0.55
N THR A 8 -0.34 -13.69 0.06
CA THR A 8 -1.27 -14.63 -0.59
C THR A 8 -2.75 -14.26 -0.43
N GLY A 9 -3.02 -13.06 0.07
CA GLY A 9 -4.37 -12.55 0.27
C GLY A 9 -4.52 -11.74 1.55
N LEU A 10 -5.75 -11.44 1.94
CA LEU A 10 -6.10 -10.58 3.07
C LEU A 10 -6.97 -11.30 4.11
N VAL A 11 -6.88 -10.83 5.34
CA VAL A 11 -7.80 -11.18 6.42
C VAL A 11 -8.58 -9.93 6.73
N LEU A 12 -9.89 -9.97 6.50
CA LEU A 12 -10.80 -8.84 6.52
C LEU A 12 -11.73 -8.95 7.73
N ASN A 13 -11.98 -7.82 8.38
CA ASN A 13 -13.04 -7.71 9.37
C ASN A 13 -13.82 -6.41 9.12
N TRP A 14 -15.04 -6.34 9.64
CA TRP A 14 -15.87 -5.16 9.58
C TRP A 14 -15.34 -4.11 10.54
N LYS A 15 -15.25 -2.85 10.08
CA LYS A 15 -14.83 -1.74 10.95
C LYS A 15 -15.75 -1.60 12.18
N ALA A 16 -17.05 -1.85 12.01
CA ALA A 16 -18.03 -1.83 13.10
C ALA A 16 -17.74 -2.85 14.20
N VAL A 17 -17.27 -4.06 13.86
CA VAL A 17 -16.91 -5.11 14.84
C VAL A 17 -15.79 -4.61 15.74
N GLY A 18 -14.74 -4.02 15.15
CA GLY A 18 -13.63 -3.44 15.91
C GLY A 18 -14.04 -2.22 16.75
N MET A 19 -14.88 -1.33 16.22
CA MET A 19 -15.38 -0.15 16.94
C MET A 19 -16.28 -0.52 18.13
N ALA A 20 -17.09 -1.57 17.99
CA ALA A 20 -18.00 -2.03 19.03
C ALA A 20 -17.37 -3.05 19.99
N ASN A 21 -16.07 -3.37 19.82
CA ASN A 21 -15.34 -4.37 20.60
C ASN A 21 -16.06 -5.74 20.65
N LEU A 22 -16.64 -6.14 19.51
CA LEU A 22 -17.36 -7.41 19.38
C LEU A 22 -16.41 -8.55 19.01
N HIS A 23 -16.67 -9.74 19.55
CA HIS A 23 -15.88 -10.95 19.30
C HIS A 23 -16.40 -11.69 18.05
N VAL A 24 -16.22 -11.08 16.88
CA VAL A 24 -16.57 -11.68 15.59
C VAL A 24 -15.29 -11.99 14.82
N ASP A 25 -15.15 -13.26 14.43
CA ASP A 25 -14.00 -13.74 13.67
C ASP A 25 -13.92 -13.10 12.27
N PRO A 26 -12.70 -12.83 11.77
CA PRO A 26 -12.50 -12.24 10.46
C PRO A 26 -12.66 -13.27 9.32
N LEU A 27 -12.83 -12.77 8.09
CA LEU A 27 -12.90 -13.57 6.87
C LEU A 27 -11.58 -13.52 6.10
N ALA A 28 -11.15 -14.66 5.57
CA ALA A 28 -9.96 -14.75 4.71
C ALA A 28 -10.34 -14.70 3.23
N VAL A 29 -9.62 -13.89 2.46
CA VAL A 29 -9.77 -13.80 0.99
C VAL A 29 -8.42 -14.05 0.35
N ASN A 30 -8.32 -15.10 -0.46
CA ASN A 30 -7.09 -15.44 -1.19
C ASN A 30 -6.93 -14.57 -2.43
N SER A 31 -5.69 -14.17 -2.72
CA SER A 31 -5.35 -13.49 -3.96
C SER A 31 -3.90 -13.77 -4.36
N ARG A 32 -3.61 -13.69 -5.66
CA ARG A 32 -2.23 -13.80 -6.16
C ARG A 32 -1.41 -12.54 -5.91
N TYR A 33 -2.09 -11.39 -5.93
CA TYR A 33 -1.52 -10.07 -5.74
C TYR A 33 -2.44 -9.24 -4.84
N VAL A 34 -1.86 -8.32 -4.08
CA VAL A 34 -2.56 -7.32 -3.27
C VAL A 34 -2.03 -5.95 -3.66
N ILE A 35 -2.92 -4.96 -3.78
CA ILE A 35 -2.58 -3.57 -4.01
C ILE A 35 -3.02 -2.78 -2.79
N ASP A 36 -2.09 -2.13 -2.10
CA ASP A 36 -2.37 -1.16 -1.07
C ASP A 36 -2.60 0.21 -1.71
N SER A 37 -3.87 0.56 -1.83
CA SER A 37 -4.36 1.87 -2.25
C SER A 37 -5.16 2.56 -1.14
N THR A 38 -4.86 2.23 0.13
CA THR A 38 -5.59 2.74 1.31
C THR A 38 -5.25 4.20 1.66
N GLY A 39 -4.54 4.90 0.77
CA GLY A 39 -4.16 6.29 0.91
C GLY A 39 -2.99 6.49 1.87
N HIS A 40 -2.96 7.64 2.53
CA HIS A 40 -1.88 8.10 3.41
C HIS A 40 -1.51 7.10 4.50
N ASP A 41 -2.49 6.35 5.00
CA ASP A 41 -2.30 5.42 6.09
C ASP A 41 -1.51 4.16 5.69
N ALA A 42 -1.46 3.82 4.40
CA ALA A 42 -0.82 2.60 3.88
C ALA A 42 -1.09 1.36 4.76
N GLN A 43 -2.37 1.15 5.09
CA GLN A 43 -2.83 0.25 6.15
C GLN A 43 -2.31 -1.18 5.96
N VAL A 44 -2.34 -1.70 4.74
CA VAL A 44 -1.92 -3.08 4.46
C VAL A 44 -0.40 -3.20 4.63
N THR A 45 0.35 -2.23 4.13
CA THR A 45 1.81 -2.21 4.20
C THR A 45 2.31 -2.00 5.63
N ASN A 46 1.63 -1.15 6.41
CA ASN A 46 1.86 -0.99 7.85
C ASN A 46 1.69 -2.31 8.62
N ILE A 47 0.69 -3.11 8.27
CA ILE A 47 0.49 -4.44 8.86
C ILE A 47 1.68 -5.35 8.54
N VAL A 48 2.21 -5.30 7.31
CA VAL A 48 3.38 -6.09 6.90
C VAL A 48 4.61 -5.72 7.72
N VAL A 49 4.96 -4.43 7.80
CA VAL A 49 6.11 -3.96 8.60
C VAL A 49 5.97 -4.40 10.06
N ARG A 50 4.78 -4.18 10.66
CA ARG A 50 4.52 -4.51 12.07
C ARG A 50 4.54 -6.01 12.36
N LYS A 51 3.87 -6.82 11.54
CA LYS A 51 3.67 -8.26 11.83
C LYS A 51 4.80 -9.14 11.33
N LEU A 52 5.38 -8.84 10.18
CA LEU A 52 6.38 -9.70 9.56
C LEU A 52 7.81 -9.28 9.91
N LYS A 53 8.01 -8.08 10.48
CA LYS A 53 9.33 -7.43 10.57
C LYS A 53 10.09 -7.49 9.24
N GLY A 54 9.35 -7.59 8.13
CA GLY A 54 9.87 -7.78 6.80
C GLY A 54 10.47 -6.48 6.29
N LYS A 55 11.57 -6.59 5.55
CA LYS A 55 12.16 -5.43 4.86
C LYS A 55 11.33 -5.14 3.62
N LEU A 56 10.68 -3.98 3.60
CA LEU A 56 10.05 -3.48 2.38
C LEU A 56 11.13 -3.17 1.34
N ASN A 57 10.76 -3.19 0.06
CA ASN A 57 11.57 -2.69 -1.04
C ASN A 57 11.57 -1.15 -1.05
N THR A 58 12.18 -0.59 -0.02
CA THR A 58 12.32 0.84 0.29
C THR A 58 13.74 1.07 0.76
N GLN A 59 14.18 2.33 0.85
CA GLN A 59 15.56 2.64 1.21
C GLN A 59 15.93 2.14 2.62
N SER A 60 15.02 2.32 3.58
CA SER A 60 15.19 1.92 4.97
C SER A 60 14.77 0.47 5.25
N GLY A 61 14.03 -0.16 4.34
CA GLY A 61 13.34 -1.41 4.61
C GLY A 61 12.06 -1.25 5.44
N ALA A 62 11.65 -0.04 5.76
CA ALA A 62 10.43 0.31 6.49
C ALA A 62 9.60 1.32 5.69
N LEU A 63 8.55 1.90 6.30
CA LEU A 63 7.85 3.00 5.65
C LEU A 63 8.73 4.26 5.73
N GLU A 64 8.98 4.89 4.59
CA GLU A 64 9.72 6.16 4.54
C GLU A 64 8.89 7.34 5.05
N GLY A 65 7.56 7.21 4.98
CA GLY A 65 6.63 8.24 5.39
C GLY A 65 6.47 9.34 4.35
N GLU A 66 5.33 10.00 4.38
CA GLU A 66 5.07 11.14 3.51
C GLU A 66 5.53 12.46 4.14
N LYS A 67 5.95 13.37 3.27
CA LYS A 67 6.35 14.73 3.61
C LYS A 67 5.15 15.68 3.52
N SER A 68 5.35 16.89 4.02
CA SER A 68 4.37 17.99 3.92
C SER A 68 3.92 18.26 2.49
N MET A 69 2.86 19.06 2.33
CA MET A 69 2.27 19.28 1.01
C MET A 69 3.23 20.01 0.06
N TRP A 70 3.45 19.42 -1.11
CA TRP A 70 4.02 20.05 -2.29
C TRP A 70 3.38 19.42 -3.51
N ALA A 71 2.33 20.06 -4.03
CA ALA A 71 1.45 19.54 -5.07
C ALA A 71 2.18 18.88 -6.24
N SER A 72 2.99 19.66 -6.96
CA SER A 72 3.70 19.21 -8.16
C SER A 72 4.71 18.09 -7.88
N ARG A 73 5.52 18.21 -6.82
CA ARG A 73 6.50 17.17 -6.45
C ARG A 73 5.84 15.89 -5.96
N GLY A 74 4.75 16.03 -5.22
CA GLY A 74 3.97 14.88 -4.76
C GLY A 74 3.36 14.12 -5.93
N GLU A 75 2.80 14.85 -6.90
CA GLU A 75 2.22 14.26 -8.11
C GLU A 75 3.24 13.58 -9.02
N GLU A 76 4.36 14.24 -9.29
CA GLU A 76 5.46 13.68 -10.08
C GLU A 76 6.01 12.38 -9.46
N ALA A 77 6.19 12.35 -8.14
CA ALA A 77 6.80 11.22 -7.43
C ALA A 77 5.92 9.96 -7.41
N ILE A 78 4.59 10.10 -7.44
CA ILE A 78 3.69 8.95 -7.27
C ILE A 78 3.92 7.85 -8.29
N LEU A 79 4.16 8.23 -9.54
CA LEU A 79 4.40 7.25 -10.58
C LEU A 79 5.67 6.47 -10.29
N ALA A 80 6.77 7.14 -9.94
CA ALA A 80 8.02 6.47 -9.56
C ALA A 80 7.82 5.55 -8.35
N ASN A 81 7.08 6.01 -7.35
CA ASN A 81 6.82 5.30 -6.09
C ASN A 81 5.80 4.15 -6.20
N THR A 82 5.07 4.06 -7.31
CA THR A 82 4.14 2.94 -7.56
C THR A 82 4.93 1.70 -7.97
N ILE A 83 5.18 0.81 -7.00
CA ILE A 83 6.04 -0.37 -7.15
C ILE A 83 5.50 -1.57 -6.36
N GLU A 84 6.15 -2.73 -6.52
CA GLU A 84 6.04 -3.84 -5.58
C GLU A 84 6.93 -3.56 -4.36
N VAL A 85 6.32 -3.47 -3.19
CA VAL A 85 7.01 -3.11 -1.92
C VAL A 85 7.33 -4.32 -1.06
N TYR A 86 6.68 -5.45 -1.32
CA TYR A 86 6.95 -6.75 -0.71
C TYR A 86 6.44 -7.82 -1.68
N PRO A 87 6.98 -9.05 -1.72
CA PRO A 87 6.53 -10.05 -2.70
C PRO A 87 5.00 -10.19 -2.76
N CYS A 88 4.46 -9.85 -3.92
CA CYS A 88 3.04 -9.82 -4.28
C CYS A 88 2.18 -8.76 -3.59
N LEU A 89 2.81 -7.75 -3.00
CA LEU A 89 2.18 -6.54 -2.46
C LEU A 89 2.70 -5.31 -3.20
N TYR A 90 1.79 -4.60 -3.84
CA TYR A 90 2.06 -3.37 -4.55
C TYR A 90 1.43 -2.18 -3.83
N VAL A 91 1.95 -0.99 -4.10
CA VAL A 91 1.37 0.27 -3.59
C VAL A 91 0.98 1.16 -4.77
N ALA A 92 -0.12 1.89 -4.62
CA ALA A 92 -0.60 2.84 -5.63
C ALA A 92 -1.28 4.04 -4.97
N GLY A 93 -1.39 5.15 -5.72
CA GLY A 93 -1.92 6.42 -5.24
C GLY A 93 -1.10 6.96 -4.06
N MET A 94 -1.77 7.61 -3.10
CA MET A 94 -1.07 8.21 -1.95
C MET A 94 -0.33 7.19 -1.07
N ALA A 95 -0.76 5.93 -1.05
CA ALA A 95 -0.03 4.88 -0.33
C ALA A 95 1.40 4.70 -0.88
N ALA A 96 1.61 4.94 -2.18
CA ALA A 96 2.93 4.89 -2.79
C ALA A 96 3.89 5.93 -2.18
N ASN A 97 3.46 7.19 -2.06
CA ASN A 97 4.28 8.23 -1.44
C ASN A 97 4.43 8.05 0.07
N ALA A 98 3.42 7.50 0.75
CA ALA A 98 3.52 7.19 2.18
C ALA A 98 4.52 6.06 2.47
N VAL A 99 4.62 5.08 1.57
CA VAL A 99 5.46 3.90 1.77
C VAL A 99 6.90 4.14 1.30
N VAL A 100 7.07 4.67 0.08
CA VAL A 100 8.38 4.83 -0.57
C VAL A 100 8.98 6.22 -0.32
N GLY A 101 8.18 7.15 0.21
CA GLY A 101 8.61 8.50 0.53
C GLY A 101 8.30 9.48 -0.59
N GLY A 102 7.59 10.55 -0.25
CA GLY A 102 7.19 11.57 -1.21
C GLY A 102 6.38 12.67 -0.55
N TYR A 103 6.12 13.76 -1.27
CA TYR A 103 5.29 14.85 -0.76
C TYR A 103 3.79 14.50 -0.93
N ARG A 104 2.94 15.06 -0.07
CA ARG A 104 1.49 15.09 -0.32
C ARG A 104 1.18 16.04 -1.48
N MET A 105 0.21 15.70 -2.33
CA MET A 105 -0.14 16.55 -3.47
C MET A 105 -1.35 17.48 -3.31
N GLY A 106 -2.18 17.28 -2.27
CA GLY A 106 -3.43 18.03 -2.16
C GLY A 106 -4.46 17.63 -3.24
N PRO A 107 -5.30 18.55 -3.72
CA PRO A 107 -6.43 18.23 -4.61
C PRO A 107 -6.01 18.12 -6.09
N VAL A 108 -5.01 17.29 -6.38
CA VAL A 108 -4.59 16.98 -7.76
C VAL A 108 -4.56 15.46 -7.95
N PHE A 109 -5.15 14.96 -9.04
CA PHE A 109 -5.55 13.56 -9.16
C PHE A 109 -5.00 12.85 -10.41
N GLY A 110 -4.25 13.53 -11.27
CA GLY A 110 -3.68 12.92 -12.48
C GLY A 110 -2.74 11.77 -12.12
N GLY A 111 -1.84 12.02 -11.16
CA GLY A 111 -0.94 10.99 -10.62
C GLY A 111 -1.67 9.79 -10.00
N MET A 112 -2.83 9.99 -9.36
CA MET A 112 -3.63 8.88 -8.80
C MET A 112 -4.09 7.90 -9.89
N LEU A 113 -4.69 8.45 -10.95
CA LEU A 113 -5.22 7.66 -12.05
C LEU A 113 -4.11 6.89 -12.76
N LEU A 114 -3.03 7.60 -13.10
CA LEU A 114 -1.89 7.00 -13.81
C LEU A 114 -1.14 5.99 -12.92
N SER A 115 -1.13 6.18 -11.60
CA SER A 115 -0.60 5.18 -10.65
C SER A 115 -1.41 3.89 -10.68
N GLY A 116 -2.74 3.99 -10.66
CA GLY A 116 -3.63 2.83 -10.80
C GLY A 116 -3.37 2.06 -12.11
N GLN A 117 -3.23 2.79 -13.22
CA GLN A 117 -2.88 2.20 -14.50
C GLN A 117 -1.50 1.52 -14.47
N LYS A 118 -0.49 2.19 -13.90
CA LYS A 118 0.86 1.65 -13.80
C LYS A 118 0.88 0.34 -13.00
N VAL A 119 0.24 0.28 -11.82
CA VAL A 119 0.24 -0.94 -11.00
C VAL A 119 -0.48 -2.09 -11.71
N ALA A 120 -1.57 -1.81 -12.43
CA ALA A 120 -2.24 -2.81 -13.25
C ALA A 120 -1.30 -3.39 -14.32
N GLN A 121 -0.55 -2.53 -15.02
CA GLN A 121 0.42 -2.97 -16.03
C GLN A 121 1.57 -3.78 -15.42
N LEU A 122 2.08 -3.39 -14.25
CA LEU A 122 3.11 -4.13 -13.54
C LEU A 122 2.66 -5.55 -13.17
N ILE A 123 1.39 -5.72 -12.81
CA ILE A 123 0.81 -7.02 -12.47
C ILE A 123 0.54 -7.86 -13.73
N LEU A 124 0.05 -7.25 -14.82
CA LEU A 124 -0.21 -7.96 -16.07
C LEU A 124 1.07 -8.49 -16.75
N ASN A 125 2.22 -7.87 -16.50
CA ASN A 125 3.52 -8.24 -17.06
C ASN A 125 4.31 -9.26 -16.20
N ARG A 126 3.69 -9.86 -15.18
CA ARG A 126 4.29 -10.85 -14.28
C ARG A 126 3.89 -12.27 -14.68
#